data_AF-A0A7S4JNZ8-F1
#
_entry.id   AF-A0A7S4JNZ8-F1
#
_cell.length_a   1.000
_cell.length_b   1.000
_cell.length_c   1.000
_cell.angle_alpha   90.00
_cell.angle_beta   90.00
_cell.angle_gamma   90.00
#
_symmetry.space_group_name_H-M   'P 1'
#
loop_
_entity.id
_entity.type
_entity.pdbx_description
1 polymer ?
#
loop_
_entity_poly.entity_id
_entity_poly.type
_entity_poly.pdbx_seq_one_letter_code
_entity_poly.pdbx_strand_id
1 'polypeptide(L)'
;DIYIRFQSYSSQKEWQTAITDKNPLKIDIGPIYSLPPKNRASYDPVAFQPRERELIFDIDMDEYNSVRTCCTGTNICDLCWKFMVVAIKVIHSTLTTDFGFKHILWVFSGRRGVHCWVCDEEARKLSAQARAAIVDYLSVIGGEGKGKKVNLGTKPLHPAVRRSYKEIVKPMFESHIIEDQKLFEENDNDTYNNIMSLLPEDLSKNLTEAWEKGERGGGAVSG
;
A
#
# COMPACT_ATOMS: atom_id res chain seq x y z
N ASP A 1 11.29 -14.23 -21.14
CA ASP A 1 12.08 -14.31 -19.89
C ASP A 1 12.10 -15.72 -19.33
N ILE A 2 13.31 -16.21 -19.01
CA ILE A 2 13.49 -17.49 -18.31
C ILE A 2 13.47 -17.19 -16.81
N TYR A 3 12.58 -17.85 -16.06
CA TYR A 3 12.48 -17.72 -14.62
C TYR A 3 12.88 -19.03 -13.92
N ILE A 4 13.83 -18.97 -13.00
CA ILE A 4 14.37 -20.14 -12.29
C ILE A 4 14.06 -20.01 -10.80
N ARG A 5 13.30 -20.97 -10.28
CA ARG A 5 12.91 -21.03 -8.86
C ARG A 5 13.78 -22.00 -8.06
N PHE A 6 13.64 -21.91 -6.74
CA PHE A 6 14.23 -22.84 -5.78
C PHE A 6 15.76 -22.96 -5.92
N GLN A 7 16.42 -21.84 -6.14
CA GLN A 7 17.87 -21.73 -5.98
C GLN A 7 18.18 -21.51 -4.51
N SER A 8 19.27 -22.07 -4.01
CA SER A 8 19.69 -21.91 -2.62
C SER A 8 21.19 -22.13 -2.48
N TYR A 9 21.82 -21.36 -1.61
CA TYR A 9 23.27 -21.29 -1.48
C TYR A 9 23.66 -21.49 -0.02
N SER A 10 24.72 -22.26 0.22
CA SER A 10 25.22 -22.63 1.55
C SER A 10 26.19 -21.61 2.13
N SER A 11 26.72 -20.70 1.31
CA SER A 11 27.65 -19.65 1.73
C SER A 11 27.52 -18.41 0.86
N GLN A 12 28.00 -17.28 1.39
CA GLN A 12 28.12 -16.03 0.64
C GLN A 12 28.95 -16.21 -0.64
N LYS A 13 30.05 -16.97 -0.58
CA LYS A 13 30.91 -17.23 -1.75
C LYS A 13 30.17 -17.98 -2.85
N GLU A 14 29.42 -19.05 -2.50
CA GLU A 14 28.61 -19.80 -3.47
C GLU A 14 27.55 -18.90 -4.12
N TRP A 15 26.89 -18.05 -3.31
CA TRP A 15 25.90 -17.11 -3.83
C TRP A 15 26.52 -16.09 -4.77
N GLN A 16 27.64 -15.46 -4.39
CA GLN A 16 28.34 -14.48 -5.21
C GLN A 16 28.76 -15.08 -6.56
N THR A 17 29.42 -16.24 -6.56
CA THR A 17 29.78 -16.93 -7.80
C THR A 17 28.56 -17.20 -8.67
N ALA A 18 27.49 -17.76 -8.09
CA ALA A 18 26.29 -18.10 -8.86
C ALA A 18 25.58 -16.88 -9.47
N ILE A 19 25.52 -15.75 -8.76
CA ILE A 19 24.92 -14.51 -9.27
C ILE A 19 25.79 -13.87 -10.34
N THR A 20 27.11 -13.85 -10.15
CA THR A 20 28.05 -13.32 -11.17
C THR A 20 28.02 -14.15 -12.45
N ASP A 21 28.00 -15.48 -12.33
CA ASP A 21 27.99 -16.38 -13.50
C ASP A 21 26.67 -16.30 -14.27
N LYS A 22 25.54 -16.22 -13.55
CA LYS A 22 24.20 -16.18 -14.18
C LYS A 22 23.81 -14.79 -14.65
N ASN A 23 24.35 -13.74 -14.05
CA ASN A 23 24.02 -12.33 -14.28
C ASN A 23 22.50 -12.08 -14.43
N PRO A 24 21.68 -12.42 -13.40
CA PRO A 24 20.24 -12.39 -13.53
C PRO A 24 19.70 -10.96 -13.62
N LEU A 25 18.68 -10.76 -14.46
CA LEU A 25 17.98 -9.47 -14.56
C LEU A 25 17.19 -9.12 -13.29
N LYS A 26 16.73 -10.14 -12.54
CA LYS A 26 15.92 -9.99 -11.32
C LYS A 26 16.26 -11.09 -10.32
N ILE A 27 16.15 -10.77 -9.04
CA ILE A 27 16.35 -11.70 -7.93
C ILE A 27 15.16 -11.59 -6.98
N ASP A 28 14.47 -12.70 -6.76
CA ASP A 28 13.40 -12.81 -5.76
C ASP A 28 13.89 -13.60 -4.55
N ILE A 29 13.53 -13.14 -3.36
CA ILE A 29 13.87 -13.80 -2.10
C ILE A 29 12.63 -14.55 -1.59
N GLY A 30 12.78 -15.87 -1.42
CA GLY A 30 11.72 -16.76 -0.96
C GLY A 30 11.76 -17.03 0.56
N PRO A 31 10.90 -17.92 1.05
CA PRO A 31 10.91 -18.32 2.45
C PRO A 31 12.13 -19.20 2.79
N ILE A 32 12.40 -19.34 4.08
CA ILE A 32 13.28 -20.38 4.61
C ILE A 32 12.49 -21.69 4.60
N TYR A 33 13.04 -22.71 3.93
CA TYR A 33 12.46 -24.06 3.86
C TYR A 33 13.12 -25.00 4.88
N SER A 34 12.45 -26.12 5.18
CA SER A 34 12.99 -27.20 6.01
C SER A 34 14.21 -27.91 5.43
N LEU A 35 14.36 -27.90 4.10
CA LEU A 35 15.47 -28.53 3.38
C LEU A 35 15.94 -27.61 2.23
N PRO A 36 17.18 -27.75 1.72
CA PRO A 36 17.72 -26.92 0.65
C PRO A 36 16.87 -26.90 -0.64
N PRO A 37 16.29 -25.76 -1.04
CA PRO A 37 15.44 -25.66 -2.24
C PRO A 37 16.04 -26.22 -3.53
N LYS A 38 17.36 -26.11 -3.73
CA LYS A 38 18.05 -26.59 -4.96
C LYS A 38 17.86 -28.08 -5.23
N ASN A 39 17.61 -28.87 -4.18
CA ASN A 39 17.49 -30.32 -4.23
C ASN A 39 16.03 -30.80 -4.12
N ARG A 40 15.04 -29.90 -4.21
CA ARG A 40 13.62 -30.21 -3.95
C ARG A 40 13.08 -31.45 -4.67
N ALA A 41 13.58 -31.74 -5.87
CA ALA A 41 13.12 -32.86 -6.69
C ALA A 41 13.46 -34.23 -6.07
N SER A 42 14.43 -34.27 -5.15
CA SER A 42 14.84 -35.48 -4.43
C SER A 42 14.11 -35.68 -3.10
N TYR A 43 13.27 -34.72 -2.70
CA TYR A 43 12.64 -34.71 -1.38
C TYR A 43 11.18 -35.17 -1.45
N ASP A 44 10.74 -35.80 -0.37
CA ASP A 44 9.31 -35.99 -0.11
C ASP A 44 8.63 -34.61 0.07
N PRO A 45 7.50 -34.33 -0.60
CA PRO A 45 6.81 -33.04 -0.48
C PRO A 45 6.35 -32.70 0.95
N VAL A 46 6.04 -33.69 1.79
CA VAL A 46 5.67 -33.48 3.20
C VAL A 46 6.89 -33.05 4.01
N ALA A 47 8.08 -33.55 3.66
CA ALA A 47 9.33 -33.14 4.30
C ALA A 47 9.82 -31.76 3.86
N PHE A 48 9.52 -31.33 2.62
CA PHE A 48 9.92 -30.03 2.06
C PHE A 48 8.82 -28.97 2.25
N GLN A 49 8.90 -28.23 3.37
CA GLN A 49 7.88 -27.25 3.77
C GLN A 49 8.50 -25.90 4.08
N PRO A 50 7.82 -24.78 3.77
CA PRO A 50 8.23 -23.45 4.21
C PRO A 50 8.10 -23.36 5.75
N ARG A 51 9.09 -22.75 6.40
CA ARG A 51 9.16 -22.61 7.87
C ARG A 51 9.01 -21.17 8.32
N GLU A 52 9.73 -20.26 7.68
CA GLU A 52 9.77 -18.86 8.04
C GLU A 52 9.82 -17.99 6.79
N ARG A 53 9.25 -16.79 6.88
CA ARG A 53 9.34 -15.76 5.85
C ARG A 53 9.05 -14.41 6.47
N GLU A 54 9.80 -13.39 6.11
CA GLU A 54 9.49 -12.00 6.47
C GLU A 54 8.01 -11.67 6.16
N LEU A 55 7.39 -10.83 6.99
CA LEU A 55 6.09 -10.27 6.67
C LEU A 55 6.32 -9.12 5.68
N ILE A 56 5.77 -9.28 4.47
CA ILE A 56 6.06 -8.39 3.35
C ILE A 56 4.78 -7.67 2.92
N PHE A 57 4.88 -6.35 2.74
CA PHE A 57 3.84 -5.54 2.10
C PHE A 57 4.39 -4.98 0.80
N ASP A 58 3.59 -5.03 -0.25
CA ASP A 58 3.91 -4.49 -1.57
C ASP A 58 2.85 -3.44 -1.94
N ILE A 59 3.30 -2.22 -2.18
CA ILE A 59 2.44 -1.07 -2.44
C ILE A 59 2.86 -0.45 -3.77
N ASP A 60 1.97 -0.55 -4.74
CA ASP A 60 2.17 -0.02 -6.09
C ASP A 60 1.35 1.26 -6.31
N MET A 61 1.91 2.18 -7.09
CA MET A 61 1.21 3.41 -7.46
C MET A 61 -0.05 3.19 -8.31
N ASP A 62 -0.16 2.06 -9.01
CA ASP A 62 -1.30 1.79 -9.90
C ASP A 62 -2.63 1.66 -9.16
N GLU A 63 -2.58 1.23 -7.90
CA GLU A 63 -3.74 1.16 -7.02
C GLU A 63 -4.34 2.56 -6.75
N TYR A 64 -3.56 3.62 -7.00
CA TYR A 64 -3.97 5.01 -6.84
C TYR A 64 -4.41 5.66 -8.17
N ASN A 65 -4.44 4.94 -9.28
CA ASN A 65 -4.83 5.49 -10.59
C ASN A 65 -6.23 6.12 -10.60
N SER A 66 -7.16 5.64 -9.77
CA SER A 66 -8.51 6.21 -9.70
C SER A 66 -8.61 7.50 -8.86
N VAL A 67 -7.54 7.90 -8.17
CA VAL A 67 -7.55 9.05 -7.25
C VAL A 67 -6.39 10.03 -7.49
N ARG A 68 -5.58 9.79 -8.51
CA ARG A 68 -4.47 10.67 -8.91
C ARG A 68 -4.75 11.27 -10.28
N THR A 69 -4.38 12.52 -10.46
CA THR A 69 -4.65 13.28 -11.69
C THR A 69 -3.37 13.65 -12.42
N CYS A 70 -2.23 13.70 -11.72
CA CYS A 70 -0.97 14.17 -12.28
C CYS A 70 -0.27 13.18 -13.24
N CYS A 71 -0.67 11.90 -13.23
CA CYS A 71 -0.05 10.83 -14.02
C CYS A 71 -1.08 9.77 -14.42
N THR A 72 -0.88 9.13 -15.57
CA THR A 72 -1.74 8.04 -16.06
C THR A 72 -0.99 6.71 -16.15
N GLY A 73 -1.73 5.61 -16.01
CA GLY A 73 -1.22 4.26 -16.17
C GLY A 73 -0.05 3.97 -15.23
N THR A 74 1.13 3.76 -15.80
CA THR A 74 2.32 3.31 -15.07
C THR A 74 3.34 4.42 -14.77
N ASN A 75 3.05 5.66 -15.17
CA ASN A 75 3.93 6.82 -14.97
C ASN A 75 3.89 7.30 -13.52
N ILE A 76 4.97 7.93 -13.07
CA ILE A 76 5.08 8.56 -11.74
C ILE A 76 5.77 9.91 -11.83
N CYS A 77 5.48 10.78 -10.86
CA CYS A 77 6.18 12.03 -10.61
C CYS A 77 6.22 12.31 -9.09
N ASP A 78 6.92 13.36 -8.70
CA ASP A 78 7.07 13.76 -7.29
C ASP A 78 5.74 14.06 -6.60
N LEU A 79 4.72 14.48 -7.36
CA LEU A 79 3.39 14.76 -6.82
C LEU A 79 2.70 13.47 -6.37
N CYS A 80 2.54 12.47 -7.25
CA CYS A 80 1.92 11.21 -6.84
C CYS A 80 2.80 10.39 -5.90
N TRP A 81 4.13 10.60 -5.86
CA TRP A 81 4.99 9.89 -4.91
C TRP A 81 4.62 10.16 -3.44
N LYS A 82 3.97 11.31 -3.15
CA LYS A 82 3.43 11.60 -1.82
C LYS A 82 2.38 10.55 -1.36
N PHE A 83 1.71 9.82 -2.26
CA PHE A 83 0.88 8.66 -1.89
C PHE A 83 1.71 7.56 -1.21
N MET A 84 2.90 7.25 -1.72
CA MET A 84 3.80 6.27 -1.09
C MET A 84 4.28 6.74 0.28
N VAL A 85 4.56 8.05 0.42
CA VAL A 85 4.95 8.64 1.71
C VAL A 85 3.84 8.46 2.75
N VAL A 86 2.59 8.73 2.38
CA VAL A 86 1.43 8.53 3.26
C VAL A 86 1.27 7.05 3.60
N ALA A 87 1.35 6.15 2.61
CA ALA A 87 1.21 4.71 2.81
C ALA A 87 2.28 4.15 3.77
N ILE A 88 3.54 4.55 3.59
CA ILE A 88 4.66 4.20 4.49
C ILE A 88 4.34 4.67 5.91
N LYS A 89 3.96 5.94 6.10
CA LYS A 89 3.69 6.50 7.43
C LYS A 89 2.56 5.73 8.13
N VAL A 90 1.47 5.42 7.43
CA VAL A 90 0.30 4.71 7.99
C VAL A 90 0.68 3.28 8.39
N ILE A 91 1.29 2.53 7.48
CA ILE A 91 1.64 1.13 7.73
C ILE A 91 2.75 1.05 8.77
N HIS A 92 3.80 1.86 8.67
CA HIS A 92 4.91 1.84 9.61
C HIS A 92 4.47 2.23 11.03
N SER A 93 3.63 3.27 11.19
CA SER A 93 3.04 3.62 12.50
C SER A 93 2.27 2.45 13.09
N THR A 94 1.49 1.74 12.28
CA THR A 94 0.70 0.60 12.74
C THR A 94 1.57 -0.59 13.13
N LEU A 95 2.55 -0.97 12.29
CA LEU A 95 3.47 -2.07 12.57
C LEU A 95 4.29 -1.84 13.86
N THR A 96 4.69 -0.59 14.12
CA THR A 96 5.49 -0.25 15.30
C THR A 96 4.63 -0.04 16.55
N THR A 97 3.53 0.70 16.45
CA THR A 97 2.72 1.11 17.60
C THR A 97 1.76 0.02 18.05
N ASP A 98 1.13 -0.69 17.10
CA ASP A 98 0.07 -1.65 17.41
C ASP A 98 0.62 -3.07 17.50
N PHE A 99 1.55 -3.44 16.62
CA PHE A 99 2.15 -4.77 16.58
C PHE A 99 3.52 -4.87 17.26
N GLY A 100 4.15 -3.73 17.61
CA GLY A 100 5.42 -3.72 18.34
C GLY A 100 6.64 -4.19 17.55
N PHE A 101 6.55 -4.31 16.22
CA PHE A 101 7.68 -4.73 15.38
C PHE A 101 8.79 -3.67 15.33
N LYS A 102 10.04 -4.14 15.30
CA LYS A 102 11.23 -3.28 15.42
C LYS A 102 12.13 -3.32 14.20
N HIS A 103 12.17 -4.45 13.49
CA HIS A 103 13.08 -4.67 12.38
C HIS A 103 12.33 -4.52 11.05
N ILE A 104 12.11 -3.27 10.64
CA ILE A 104 11.33 -2.92 9.45
C ILE A 104 12.24 -2.26 8.41
N LEU A 105 12.32 -2.86 7.22
CA LEU A 105 13.07 -2.34 6.08
C LEU A 105 12.12 -1.95 4.95
N TRP A 106 12.14 -0.68 4.55
CA TRP A 106 11.46 -0.20 3.34
C TRP A 106 12.43 -0.15 2.17
N VAL A 107 12.01 -0.68 1.02
CA VAL A 107 12.81 -0.77 -0.20
C VAL A 107 12.02 -0.20 -1.37
N PHE A 108 12.65 0.62 -2.19
CA PHE A 108 12.06 1.06 -3.46
C PHE A 108 11.92 -0.13 -4.42
N SER A 109 10.76 -0.29 -5.07
CA SER A 109 10.51 -1.43 -5.96
C SER A 109 11.32 -1.43 -7.26
N GLY A 110 12.09 -0.35 -7.51
CA GLY A 110 12.85 -0.14 -8.75
C GLY A 110 12.08 0.61 -9.83
N ARG A 111 10.80 0.93 -9.58
CA ARG A 111 10.00 1.72 -10.53
C ARG A 111 9.03 2.69 -9.86
N ARG A 112 8.01 2.20 -9.17
CA ARG A 112 6.82 3.02 -8.82
C ARG A 112 6.11 2.61 -7.53
N GLY A 113 6.78 1.81 -6.72
CA GLY A 113 6.20 1.27 -5.51
C GLY A 113 7.25 1.11 -4.44
N VAL A 114 6.81 0.61 -3.30
CA VAL A 114 7.65 0.36 -2.14
C VAL A 114 7.30 -0.99 -1.53
N HIS A 115 8.33 -1.71 -1.10
CA HIS A 115 8.20 -2.97 -0.39
C HIS A 115 8.58 -2.75 1.08
N CYS A 116 7.75 -3.23 2.00
CA CYS A 116 8.07 -3.29 3.42
C CYS A 116 8.45 -4.72 3.78
N TRP A 117 9.61 -4.91 4.41
CA TRP A 117 10.07 -6.18 4.95
C TRP A 117 10.14 -6.09 6.47
N VAL A 118 9.26 -6.82 7.16
CA VAL A 118 9.30 -6.95 8.62
C VAL A 118 10.05 -8.24 8.96
N CYS A 119 11.20 -8.07 9.61
CA CYS A 119 12.23 -9.09 9.80
C CYS A 119 12.32 -9.60 11.25
N ASP A 120 11.47 -9.10 12.16
CA ASP A 120 11.35 -9.61 13.52
C ASP A 120 11.10 -11.13 13.50
N GLU A 121 11.75 -11.87 14.41
CA GLU A 121 11.65 -13.34 14.46
C GLU A 121 10.19 -13.82 14.56
N GLU A 122 9.39 -13.14 15.40
CA GLU A 122 7.97 -13.43 15.55
C GLU A 122 7.19 -13.17 14.26
N ALA A 123 7.49 -12.08 13.55
CA ALA A 123 6.89 -11.78 12.25
C ALA A 123 7.23 -12.86 11.21
N ARG A 124 8.46 -13.38 11.23
CA ARG A 124 8.89 -14.43 10.30
C ARG A 124 8.15 -15.74 10.49
N LYS A 125 7.74 -16.03 11.74
CA LYS A 125 7.06 -17.26 12.15
C LYS A 125 5.53 -17.18 12.06
N LEU A 126 4.97 -16.04 11.66
CA LEU A 126 3.52 -15.87 11.54
C LEU A 126 2.92 -16.89 10.55
N SER A 127 1.80 -17.50 10.96
CA SER A 127 0.97 -18.35 10.10
C SER A 127 0.30 -17.52 8.99
N ALA A 128 -0.16 -18.20 7.93
CA ALA A 128 -0.90 -17.55 6.86
C ALA A 128 -2.15 -16.81 7.39
N GLN A 129 -2.86 -17.40 8.36
CA GLN A 129 -4.02 -16.79 8.99
C GLN A 129 -3.66 -15.52 9.77
N ALA A 130 -2.57 -15.54 10.54
CA ALA A 130 -2.13 -14.35 11.27
C ALA A 130 -1.69 -13.22 10.33
N ARG A 131 -1.03 -13.57 9.21
CA ARG A 131 -0.68 -12.59 8.16
C ARG A 131 -1.93 -11.97 7.53
N ALA A 132 -2.94 -12.78 7.20
CA ALA A 132 -4.21 -12.29 6.68
C ALA A 132 -4.90 -11.35 7.68
N ALA A 133 -4.95 -11.72 8.96
CA ALA A 133 -5.54 -10.87 9.99
C ALA A 133 -4.83 -9.51 10.15
N ILE A 134 -3.50 -9.44 9.97
CA ILE A 134 -2.77 -8.17 9.95
C ILE A 134 -3.14 -7.33 8.74
N VAL A 135 -3.28 -7.94 7.56
CA VAL A 135 -3.74 -7.25 6.35
C VAL A 135 -5.16 -6.72 6.54
N ASP A 136 -6.07 -7.52 7.11
CA ASP A 136 -7.43 -7.12 7.41
C ASP A 136 -7.46 -5.95 8.41
N TYR A 137 -6.60 -5.99 9.44
CA TYR A 137 -6.47 -4.90 10.42
C TYR A 137 -6.03 -3.58 9.76
N LEU A 138 -5.14 -3.64 8.77
CA LEU A 138 -4.66 -2.49 8.01
C LEU A 138 -5.65 -2.02 6.93
N SER A 139 -6.57 -2.89 6.50
CA SER A 139 -7.46 -2.64 5.37
C SER A 139 -8.75 -1.96 5.81
N VAL A 140 -8.92 -0.71 5.36
CA VAL A 140 -10.17 0.06 5.55
C VAL A 140 -11.06 0.07 4.30
N ILE A 141 -10.56 -0.52 3.21
CA ILE A 141 -11.24 -0.60 1.93
C ILE A 141 -11.91 -1.98 1.85
N GLY A 142 -13.24 -2.01 1.76
CA GLY A 142 -14.02 -3.25 1.81
C GLY A 142 -15.35 -3.22 1.06
N GLY A 143 -15.63 -2.17 0.29
CA GLY A 143 -16.84 -2.10 -0.54
C GLY A 143 -16.68 -2.88 -1.84
N GLU A 144 -17.50 -3.90 -2.06
CA GLU A 144 -17.66 -4.53 -3.37
C GLU A 144 -18.45 -3.58 -4.30
N GLY A 145 -17.77 -3.00 -5.31
CA GLY A 145 -18.42 -2.21 -6.37
C GLY A 145 -17.60 -1.02 -6.87
N LYS A 146 -18.06 -0.43 -7.98
CA LYS A 146 -17.50 0.82 -8.57
C LYS A 146 -17.82 2.09 -7.76
N GLY A 147 -18.48 1.96 -6.60
CA GLY A 147 -18.90 3.07 -5.74
C GLY A 147 -18.02 3.27 -4.51
N LYS A 148 -18.63 3.67 -3.38
CA LYS A 148 -17.94 3.98 -2.11
C LYS A 148 -17.18 2.77 -1.55
N LYS A 149 -15.86 2.74 -1.79
CA LYS A 149 -14.97 1.63 -1.41
C LYS A 149 -14.65 1.57 0.10
N VAL A 150 -14.91 2.65 0.84
CA VAL A 150 -14.56 2.79 2.26
C VAL A 150 -15.83 2.99 3.09
N ASN A 151 -16.08 2.06 4.01
CA ASN A 151 -17.09 2.18 5.06
C ASN A 151 -16.41 2.04 6.41
N LEU A 152 -16.26 3.17 7.12
CA LEU A 152 -15.58 3.21 8.41
C LEU A 152 -16.47 2.77 9.60
N GLY A 153 -17.65 2.23 9.32
CA GLY A 153 -18.60 1.79 10.33
C GLY A 153 -19.21 2.94 11.13
N THR A 154 -19.79 2.60 12.28
CA THR A 154 -20.38 3.56 13.21
C THR A 154 -19.34 4.11 14.19
N LYS A 155 -19.59 5.31 14.72
CA LYS A 155 -18.72 5.92 15.73
C LYS A 155 -18.81 5.17 17.07
N PRO A 156 -17.71 5.09 17.84
CA PRO A 156 -16.40 5.70 17.58
C PRO A 156 -15.54 4.91 16.57
N LEU A 157 -14.72 5.63 15.79
CA LEU A 157 -13.76 5.01 14.87
C LEU A 157 -12.71 4.18 15.62
N HIS A 158 -12.27 3.08 15.00
CA HIS A 158 -11.18 2.26 15.49
C HIS A 158 -9.92 3.11 15.77
N PRO A 159 -9.19 2.89 16.89
CA PRO A 159 -8.04 3.72 17.27
C PRO A 159 -6.99 3.89 16.17
N ALA A 160 -6.66 2.81 15.45
CA ALA A 160 -5.70 2.86 14.33
C ALA A 160 -6.17 3.78 13.19
N VAL A 161 -7.45 3.69 12.81
CA VAL A 161 -8.04 4.56 11.78
C VAL A 161 -8.02 6.01 12.22
N ARG A 162 -8.37 6.27 13.49
CA ARG A 162 -8.37 7.62 14.06
C ARG A 162 -6.96 8.23 14.09
N ARG A 163 -5.95 7.45 14.47
CA ARG A 163 -4.53 7.87 14.47
C ARG A 163 -4.08 8.20 13.05
N SER A 164 -4.27 7.27 12.11
CA SER A 164 -3.91 7.47 10.70
C SER A 164 -4.58 8.69 10.08
N TYR A 165 -5.87 8.91 10.35
CA TYR A 165 -6.58 10.09 9.87
C TYR A 165 -6.01 11.39 10.45
N LYS A 166 -5.90 11.47 11.78
CA LYS A 166 -5.53 12.73 12.46
C LYS A 166 -4.07 13.12 12.27
N GLU A 167 -3.17 12.15 12.36
CA GLU A 167 -1.72 12.42 12.44
C GLU A 167 -1.03 12.37 11.08
N ILE A 168 -1.62 11.70 10.08
CA ILE A 168 -0.96 11.43 8.80
C ILE A 168 -1.77 11.94 7.62
N VAL A 169 -3.01 11.49 7.46
CA VAL A 169 -3.81 11.79 6.27
C VAL A 169 -4.28 13.24 6.27
N LYS A 170 -4.91 13.70 7.35
CA LYS A 170 -5.46 15.06 7.44
C LYS A 170 -4.41 16.15 7.23
N PRO A 171 -3.20 16.11 7.85
CA PRO A 171 -2.19 17.14 7.64
C PRO A 171 -1.65 17.22 6.21
N MET A 172 -1.71 16.13 5.45
CA MET A 172 -1.23 16.07 4.07
C MET A 172 -2.32 16.38 3.04
N PHE A 173 -3.60 16.31 3.44
CA PHE A 173 -4.73 16.27 2.51
C PHE A 173 -4.84 17.54 1.66
N GLU A 174 -4.72 18.71 2.28
CA GLU A 174 -4.86 19.99 1.57
C GLU A 174 -3.75 20.16 0.52
N SER A 175 -2.48 20.16 0.96
CA SER A 175 -1.36 20.31 0.04
C SER A 175 -1.27 19.20 -1.02
N HIS A 176 -1.63 17.96 -0.66
CA HIS A 176 -1.43 16.85 -1.57
C HIS A 176 -2.63 16.61 -2.48
N ILE A 177 -3.83 16.46 -1.90
CA ILE A 177 -5.02 16.08 -2.66
C ILE A 177 -5.65 17.30 -3.31
N ILE A 178 -5.77 18.42 -2.60
CA ILE A 178 -6.43 19.61 -3.15
C ILE A 178 -5.50 20.36 -4.09
N GLU A 179 -4.26 20.65 -3.68
CA GLU A 179 -3.34 21.45 -4.48
C GLU A 179 -2.61 20.62 -5.55
N ASP A 180 -1.83 19.59 -5.17
CA ASP A 180 -1.04 18.85 -6.17
C ASP A 180 -1.89 17.98 -7.10
N GLN A 181 -2.91 17.30 -6.57
CA GLN A 181 -3.82 16.46 -7.36
C GLN A 181 -5.03 17.25 -7.89
N LYS A 182 -5.12 18.54 -7.59
CA LYS A 182 -6.15 19.44 -8.14
C LYS A 182 -7.56 18.84 -8.12
N LEU A 183 -7.94 18.26 -6.99
CA LEU A 183 -9.17 17.47 -6.83
C LEU A 183 -10.45 18.18 -7.35
N PHE A 184 -10.44 19.51 -7.36
CA PHE A 184 -11.57 20.36 -7.71
C PHE A 184 -11.26 21.29 -8.90
N GLU A 185 -10.41 20.88 -9.84
CA GLU A 185 -10.14 21.65 -11.07
C GLU A 185 -11.42 21.77 -11.92
N GLU A 186 -11.80 22.99 -12.32
CA GLU A 186 -13.09 23.29 -12.97
C GLU A 186 -13.35 22.49 -14.26
N ASN A 187 -12.30 22.01 -14.93
CA ASN A 187 -12.40 21.26 -16.18
C ASN A 187 -12.36 19.74 -15.99
N ASP A 188 -12.29 19.23 -14.75
CA ASP A 188 -12.26 17.80 -14.44
C ASP A 188 -13.59 17.31 -13.84
N ASN A 189 -14.61 17.24 -14.70
CA ASN A 189 -15.94 16.78 -14.33
C ASN A 189 -15.96 15.32 -13.88
N ASP A 190 -15.04 14.49 -14.35
CA ASP A 190 -14.98 13.07 -13.98
C ASP A 190 -14.56 12.91 -12.52
N THR A 191 -13.51 13.61 -12.10
CA THR A 191 -13.07 13.62 -10.70
C THR A 191 -14.16 14.20 -9.79
N TYR A 192 -14.79 15.30 -10.18
CA TYR A 192 -15.91 15.90 -9.45
C TYR A 192 -17.07 14.91 -9.26
N ASN A 193 -17.54 14.29 -10.34
CA ASN A 193 -18.63 13.32 -10.31
C ASN A 193 -18.30 12.09 -9.45
N ASN A 194 -17.05 11.62 -9.51
CA ASN A 194 -16.58 10.53 -8.66
C ASN A 194 -16.70 10.90 -7.17
N ILE A 195 -16.32 12.12 -6.77
CA ILE A 195 -16.45 12.58 -5.37
C ILE A 195 -17.91 12.67 -4.97
N MET A 196 -18.77 13.26 -5.82
CA MET A 196 -20.20 13.41 -5.55
C MET A 196 -20.89 12.05 -5.35
N SER A 197 -20.43 11.00 -6.05
CA SER A 197 -20.92 9.63 -5.85
C SER A 197 -20.60 9.02 -4.47
N LEU A 198 -19.66 9.60 -3.72
CA LEU A 198 -19.27 9.15 -2.37
C LEU A 198 -20.12 9.77 -1.26
N LEU A 199 -20.87 10.84 -1.58
CA LEU A 199 -21.68 11.61 -0.64
C LEU A 199 -23.13 11.10 -0.57
N PRO A 200 -23.84 11.35 0.54
CA PRO A 200 -25.29 11.16 0.58
C PRO A 200 -26.02 11.97 -0.51
N GLU A 201 -27.12 11.43 -1.04
CA GLU A 201 -27.84 11.98 -2.20
C GLU A 201 -28.23 13.46 -2.01
N ASP A 202 -28.79 13.81 -0.84
CA ASP A 202 -29.19 15.18 -0.52
C ASP A 202 -28.01 16.17 -0.58
N LEU A 203 -26.84 15.75 -0.07
CA LEU A 203 -25.63 16.57 -0.08
C LEU A 203 -25.04 16.70 -1.49
N SER A 204 -25.03 15.59 -2.23
CA SER A 204 -24.53 15.55 -3.61
C SER A 204 -25.33 16.49 -4.52
N LYS A 205 -26.67 16.47 -4.41
CA LYS A 205 -27.55 17.36 -5.18
C LYS A 205 -27.30 18.84 -4.84
N ASN A 206 -27.29 19.18 -3.56
CA ASN A 206 -27.08 20.58 -3.12
C ASN A 206 -25.71 21.12 -3.56
N LEU A 207 -24.65 20.31 -3.47
CA LEU A 207 -23.31 20.70 -3.88
C LEU A 207 -23.20 20.86 -5.40
N THR A 208 -23.86 20.00 -6.18
CA THR A 208 -23.90 20.12 -7.63
C THR A 208 -24.59 21.38 -8.09
N GLU A 209 -25.74 21.72 -7.49
CA GLU A 209 -26.42 22.99 -7.79
C GLU A 209 -25.57 24.21 -7.44
N ALA A 210 -24.83 24.17 -6.32
CA ALA A 210 -23.94 25.26 -5.92
C ALA A 210 -22.71 25.39 -6.85
N TRP A 211 -22.15 24.26 -7.27
CA TRP A 211 -21.01 24.18 -8.18
C TRP A 211 -21.35 24.77 -9.55
N GLU A 212 -22.49 24.40 -10.13
CA GLU A 212 -22.97 24.91 -11.43
C GLU A 212 -23.27 26.41 -11.41
N LYS A 213 -23.78 26.93 -10.28
CA LYS A 213 -24.06 28.36 -10.11
C LYS A 213 -22.80 29.21 -9.86
N GLY A 214 -21.64 28.58 -9.65
CA GLY A 214 -20.41 29.28 -9.26
C GLY A 214 -20.54 29.99 -7.90
N GLU A 215 -21.43 29.52 -7.04
CA GLU A 215 -21.63 30.07 -5.70
C GLU A 215 -20.40 29.75 -4.85
N ARG A 216 -19.42 30.67 -4.84
CA ARG A 216 -18.28 30.58 -3.92
C ARG A 216 -18.82 30.71 -2.50
N GLY A 217 -18.72 29.63 -1.72
CA GLY A 217 -19.01 29.65 -0.30
C GLY A 217 -18.23 30.79 0.36
N GLY A 218 -18.95 31.82 0.81
CA GLY A 218 -18.40 32.96 1.54
C GLY A 218 -17.91 32.52 2.93
N GLY A 219 -16.80 31.79 2.96
CA GLY A 219 -16.05 31.51 4.18
C GLY A 219 -15.22 32.74 4.53
N ALA A 220 -15.84 33.72 5.16
CA ALA A 220 -15.10 34.70 5.93
C ALA A 220 -14.33 33.96 7.03
N VAL A 221 -13.03 33.73 6.81
CA VAL A 221 -12.10 33.45 7.90
C VAL A 221 -12.07 34.73 8.72
N SER A 222 -12.85 34.73 9.79
CA SER A 222 -12.88 35.80 10.78
C SER A 222 -12.03 35.34 11.97
N GLY A 223 -10.98 36.11 12.26
CA GLY A 223 -10.28 36.17 13.56
C GLY A 223 -9.30 35.04 13.85
#